data_AF-A0A382G381-F1
#
_entry.id   AF-A0A382G381-F1
#
_cell.length_a   1.000
_cell.length_b   1.000
_cell.length_c   1.000
_cell.angle_alpha   90.00
_cell.angle_beta   90.00
_cell.angle_gamma   90.00
#
_symmetry.space_group_name_H-M   'P 1'
#
loop_
_entity.id
_entity.type
_entity.pdbx_description
1 polymer ?
#
loop_
_entity_poly.entity_id
_entity_poly.type
_entity_poly.pdbx_seq_one_letter_code
_entity_poly.pdbx_strand_id
1 'polypeptide(L)'
;MSAKETLTSGNHTSEMTEDLLARPTPKRAKTLKFEGRILYLADDSTLMAAQLEEGNDLNFTAELRAQLRDHISTDEITPAYICFFYDETLGDFPYLGLSTTHPHTGDKDFPVKRRSVKEGGFVCSVAGKRRGKGSSREASPYAELKAGIQVVVAESLERIYNENCQNLGLLTTSDFDVIRRIRGGEEIPLSLFTQDEDEITRQIIEYGGLFEFNVARLQGKATVPPPNCSESINLSPRPMTLAEKIFARHWVVDAANDLVGVPSVEPGEAGFFRTDIRFSHEYVTPMA
;
A
#
# COMPACT_ATOMS: atom_id res chain seq x y z
N MET A 1 14.25 48.83 -21.83
CA MET A 1 14.15 48.65 -20.37
C MET A 1 14.04 47.16 -20.11
N SER A 2 15.15 46.52 -19.75
CA SER A 2 15.19 45.10 -19.40
C SER A 2 15.05 45.01 -17.89
N ALA A 3 13.93 44.48 -17.42
CA ALA A 3 13.76 44.10 -16.03
C ALA A 3 14.49 42.77 -15.83
N LYS A 4 15.62 42.82 -15.11
CA LYS A 4 16.23 41.63 -14.51
C LYS A 4 15.41 41.31 -13.26
N GLU A 5 14.53 40.32 -13.36
CA GLU A 5 14.02 39.65 -12.16
C GLU A 5 15.20 38.91 -11.50
N THR A 6 15.56 39.40 -10.33
CA THR A 6 16.55 38.75 -9.46
C THR A 6 15.80 37.67 -8.71
N LEU A 7 15.90 36.42 -9.16
CA LEU A 7 15.45 35.26 -8.38
C LEU A 7 16.33 35.18 -7.13
N THR A 8 15.81 35.71 -6.03
CA THR A 8 16.33 35.46 -4.70
C THR A 8 16.13 33.98 -4.37
N SER A 9 17.21 33.20 -4.36
CA SER A 9 17.25 31.86 -3.77
C SER A 9 17.16 31.97 -2.25
N GLY A 10 15.95 32.21 -1.73
CA GLY A 10 15.66 32.28 -0.30
C GLY A 10 15.19 30.92 0.21
N ASN A 11 15.87 30.42 1.26
CA ASN A 11 15.44 29.61 2.41
C ASN A 11 14.33 28.51 2.35
N HIS A 12 13.70 28.23 1.23
CA HIS A 12 12.52 27.34 1.17
C HIS A 12 12.78 25.90 1.65
N THR A 13 14.00 25.40 1.55
CA THR A 13 14.38 24.06 2.06
C THR A 13 14.46 23.98 3.57
N SER A 14 14.83 25.07 4.25
CA SER A 14 14.88 25.13 5.73
C SER A 14 13.47 25.13 6.31
N GLU A 15 12.57 25.93 5.72
CA GLU A 15 11.20 26.15 6.17
C GLU A 15 10.34 24.87 6.01
N MET A 16 10.46 24.17 4.86
CA MET A 16 9.78 22.88 4.63
C MET A 16 10.25 21.79 5.60
N THR A 17 11.49 21.85 6.07
CA THR A 17 12.02 20.89 7.06
C THR A 17 11.42 21.16 8.45
N GLU A 18 11.27 22.42 8.83
CA GLU A 18 10.63 22.80 10.10
C GLU A 18 9.15 22.40 10.14
N ASP A 19 8.40 22.61 9.05
CA ASP A 19 6.99 22.20 8.94
C ASP A 19 6.81 20.68 9.09
N LEU A 20 7.68 19.89 8.45
CA LEU A 20 7.66 18.42 8.58
C LEU A 20 8.01 17.99 10.01
N LEU A 21 8.97 18.65 10.67
CA LEU A 21 9.35 18.35 12.04
C LEU A 21 8.26 18.74 13.06
N ALA A 22 7.42 19.74 12.74
CA ALA A 22 6.29 20.15 13.56
C ALA A 22 5.01 19.31 13.33
N ARG A 23 4.93 18.54 12.22
CA ARG A 23 3.75 17.74 11.87
C ARG A 23 3.43 16.68 12.94
N PRO A 24 2.17 16.57 13.40
CA PRO A 24 1.76 15.48 14.27
C PRO A 24 1.86 14.12 13.56
N THR A 25 2.55 13.18 14.20
CA THR A 25 2.76 11.80 13.71
C THR A 25 2.30 10.78 14.76
N PRO A 26 1.00 10.74 15.12
CA PRO A 26 0.50 9.75 16.06
C PRO A 26 0.53 8.35 15.42
N LYS A 27 0.87 7.33 16.22
CA LYS A 27 0.60 5.95 15.82
C LYS A 27 -0.91 5.71 15.77
N ARG A 28 -1.34 4.79 14.90
CA ARG A 28 -2.68 4.22 14.89
C ARG A 28 -3.03 3.64 16.26
N ALA A 29 -4.32 3.64 16.55
CA ALA A 29 -4.83 2.98 17.74
C ALA A 29 -4.50 1.47 17.71
N LYS A 30 -4.34 0.87 18.91
CA LYS A 30 -4.05 -0.57 19.04
C LYS A 30 -5.19 -1.45 18.55
N THR A 31 -6.41 -0.91 18.57
CA THR A 31 -7.59 -1.51 17.97
C THR A 31 -8.18 -0.54 16.96
N LEU A 32 -8.76 -1.08 15.90
CA LEU A 32 -9.38 -0.35 14.80
C LEU A 32 -10.83 -0.78 14.68
N LYS A 33 -11.70 0.19 14.41
CA LYS A 33 -13.10 -0.07 14.08
C LYS A 33 -13.37 0.44 12.68
N PHE A 34 -14.04 -0.38 11.87
CA PHE A 34 -14.37 -0.06 10.49
C PHE A 34 -15.88 0.02 10.35
N GLU A 35 -16.36 1.08 9.69
CA GLU A 35 -17.77 1.32 9.44
C GLU A 35 -17.98 1.52 7.94
N GLY A 36 -18.81 0.68 7.32
CA GLY A 36 -19.10 0.73 5.90
C GLY A 36 -19.44 -0.64 5.32
N ARG A 37 -19.73 -0.67 4.03
CA ARG A 37 -20.10 -1.89 3.29
C ARG A 37 -18.86 -2.71 2.93
N ILE A 38 -19.07 -3.99 2.59
CA ILE A 38 -18.01 -4.89 2.13
C ILE A 38 -18.27 -5.24 0.66
N LEU A 39 -17.30 -4.94 -0.20
CA LEU A 39 -17.36 -5.26 -1.62
C LEU A 39 -16.68 -6.62 -1.86
N TYR A 40 -17.44 -7.61 -2.33
CA TYR A 40 -16.92 -8.89 -2.80
C TYR A 40 -16.70 -8.82 -4.31
N LEU A 41 -15.45 -8.89 -4.74
CA LEU A 41 -15.08 -8.92 -6.16
C LEU A 41 -15.29 -10.36 -6.66
N ALA A 42 -16.49 -10.67 -7.15
CA ALA A 42 -16.88 -12.00 -7.63
C ALA A 42 -16.74 -12.14 -9.16
N ASP A 43 -16.52 -13.35 -9.68
CA ASP A 43 -16.55 -13.65 -11.13
C ASP A 43 -17.98 -13.87 -11.62
N ASP A 44 -18.89 -13.01 -11.19
CA ASP A 44 -20.31 -13.08 -11.50
C ASP A 44 -20.85 -11.66 -11.66
N SER A 45 -21.24 -11.30 -12.87
CA SER A 45 -21.71 -9.94 -13.16
C SER A 45 -23.00 -9.58 -12.44
N THR A 46 -23.85 -10.56 -12.13
CA THR A 46 -25.10 -10.34 -11.39
C THR A 46 -24.84 -10.04 -9.92
N LEU A 47 -23.89 -10.74 -9.29
CA LEU A 47 -23.48 -10.46 -7.91
C LEU A 47 -22.76 -9.11 -7.79
N MET A 48 -21.99 -8.72 -8.80
CA MET A 48 -21.36 -7.41 -8.83
C MET A 48 -22.39 -6.29 -8.99
N ALA A 49 -23.35 -6.44 -9.92
CA ALA A 49 -24.43 -5.48 -10.12
C ALA A 49 -25.32 -5.32 -8.88
N ALA A 50 -25.65 -6.43 -8.21
CA ALA A 50 -26.40 -6.41 -6.96
C ALA A 50 -25.73 -5.53 -5.89
N GLN A 51 -24.40 -5.60 -5.76
CA GLN A 51 -23.66 -4.79 -4.78
C GLN A 51 -23.53 -3.32 -5.19
N LEU A 52 -23.17 -3.08 -6.45
CA LEU A 52 -22.76 -1.76 -6.95
C LEU A 52 -23.92 -0.88 -7.43
N GLU A 53 -24.95 -1.48 -8.02
CA GLU A 53 -26.08 -0.75 -8.61
C GLU A 53 -27.32 -0.81 -7.71
N GLU A 54 -27.62 -1.99 -7.17
CA GLU A 54 -28.81 -2.19 -6.33
C GLU A 54 -28.57 -1.86 -4.85
N GLY A 55 -27.30 -1.81 -4.42
CA GLY A 55 -26.94 -1.53 -3.03
C GLY A 55 -27.11 -2.71 -2.07
N ASN A 56 -27.20 -3.94 -2.60
CA ASN A 56 -27.36 -5.13 -1.78
C ASN A 56 -26.06 -5.50 -1.06
N ASP A 57 -26.17 -5.86 0.22
CA ASP A 57 -25.06 -6.41 1.00
C ASP A 57 -25.10 -7.94 0.97
N LEU A 58 -24.09 -8.56 0.36
CA LEU A 58 -24.01 -10.01 0.26
C LEU A 58 -23.54 -10.64 1.58
N ASN A 59 -24.03 -11.85 1.85
CA ASN A 59 -23.55 -12.66 2.96
C ASN A 59 -22.33 -13.46 2.52
N PHE A 60 -21.27 -13.42 3.33
CA PHE A 60 -20.06 -14.19 3.07
C PHE A 60 -20.26 -15.67 3.39
N THR A 61 -20.64 -16.45 2.38
CA THR A 61 -20.80 -17.90 2.46
C THR A 61 -19.64 -18.63 1.77
N ALA A 62 -19.58 -19.96 1.92
CA ALA A 62 -18.58 -20.78 1.23
C ALA A 62 -18.76 -20.71 -0.31
N GLU A 63 -20.00 -20.60 -0.78
CA GLU A 63 -20.34 -20.44 -2.19
C GLU A 63 -19.82 -19.11 -2.72
N LEU A 64 -20.11 -18.00 -2.03
CA LEU A 64 -19.61 -16.68 -2.43
C LEU A 64 -18.08 -16.64 -2.42
N ARG A 65 -17.45 -17.26 -1.42
CA ARG A 65 -15.98 -17.38 -1.36
C ARG A 65 -15.42 -18.09 -2.59
N ALA A 66 -16.05 -19.19 -3.03
CA ALA A 66 -15.62 -19.93 -4.22
C ALA A 66 -15.81 -19.13 -5.53
N GLN A 67 -16.68 -18.12 -5.52
CA GLN A 67 -16.92 -17.24 -6.66
C GLN A 67 -16.04 -15.98 -6.67
N LEU A 68 -15.19 -15.76 -5.66
CA LEU A 68 -14.30 -14.60 -5.64
C LEU A 68 -13.34 -14.65 -6.83
N ARG A 69 -13.09 -13.47 -7.42
CA ARG A 69 -12.16 -13.33 -8.54
C ARG A 69 -10.73 -13.55 -8.10
N ASP A 70 -10.12 -14.56 -8.70
CA ASP A 70 -8.69 -14.77 -8.70
C ASP A 70 -7.99 -13.86 -9.72
N HIS A 71 -6.69 -13.66 -9.53
CA HIS A 71 -5.78 -13.03 -10.49
C HIS A 71 -6.15 -11.61 -10.91
N ILE A 72 -6.78 -10.83 -10.04
CA ILE A 72 -7.06 -9.41 -10.30
C ILE A 72 -5.73 -8.67 -10.47
N SER A 73 -5.52 -8.08 -11.63
CA SER A 73 -4.31 -7.31 -11.95
C SER A 73 -4.42 -5.82 -11.61
N THR A 74 -3.29 -5.14 -11.49
CA THR A 74 -3.26 -3.67 -11.33
C THR A 74 -3.85 -2.94 -12.55
N ASP A 75 -3.83 -3.54 -13.74
CA ASP A 75 -4.55 -3.07 -14.93
C ASP A 75 -6.08 -3.17 -14.79
N GLU A 76 -6.58 -4.19 -14.09
CA GLU A 76 -8.01 -4.33 -13.81
C GLU A 76 -8.46 -3.36 -12.72
N ILE A 77 -7.62 -3.13 -11.70
CA ILE A 77 -7.89 -2.15 -10.63
C ILE A 77 -7.84 -0.72 -11.19
N THR A 78 -6.80 -0.38 -11.94
CA THR A 78 -6.64 0.95 -12.57
C THR A 78 -6.07 0.78 -13.99
N PRO A 79 -6.93 0.78 -15.02
CA PRO A 79 -6.50 0.73 -16.41
C PRO A 79 -5.48 1.83 -16.73
N ALA A 80 -4.57 1.58 -17.68
CA ALA A 80 -3.44 2.49 -17.95
C ALA A 80 -3.87 3.95 -18.26
N TYR A 81 -5.00 4.15 -18.94
CA TYR A 81 -5.52 5.49 -19.25
C TYR A 81 -6.04 6.27 -18.03
N ILE A 82 -6.28 5.59 -16.90
CA ILE A 82 -6.61 6.21 -15.61
C ILE A 82 -5.34 6.69 -14.89
N CYS A 83 -4.17 6.14 -15.20
CA CYS A 83 -2.92 6.50 -14.52
C CYS A 83 -2.41 7.93 -14.85
N PHE A 84 -3.11 8.67 -15.70
CA PHE A 84 -2.85 10.10 -15.93
C PHE A 84 -3.44 11.00 -14.83
N PHE A 85 -4.29 10.47 -13.96
CA PHE A 85 -4.71 11.14 -12.73
C PHE A 85 -3.72 10.83 -11.61
N TYR A 86 -3.47 11.81 -10.73
CA TYR A 86 -2.49 11.71 -9.63
C TYR A 86 -3.01 12.24 -8.29
N ASP A 87 -4.29 12.63 -8.25
CA ASP A 87 -4.95 13.20 -7.08
C ASP A 87 -6.09 12.27 -6.62
N GLU A 88 -6.94 12.78 -5.72
CA GLU A 88 -8.07 12.02 -5.17
C GLU A 88 -9.12 11.60 -6.21
N THR A 89 -9.04 12.14 -7.43
CA THR A 89 -9.87 11.70 -8.57
C THR A 89 -9.62 10.23 -8.89
N LEU A 90 -8.44 9.67 -8.58
CA LEU A 90 -8.18 8.24 -8.73
C LEU A 90 -9.22 7.37 -7.97
N GLY A 91 -9.77 7.88 -6.88
CA GLY A 91 -10.85 7.23 -6.13
C GLY A 91 -12.17 7.05 -6.90
N ASP A 92 -12.34 7.72 -8.04
CA ASP A 92 -13.51 7.53 -8.90
C ASP A 92 -13.41 6.27 -9.78
N PHE A 93 -12.25 5.62 -9.86
CA PHE A 93 -11.97 4.63 -10.90
C PHE A 93 -11.53 3.22 -10.46
N PRO A 94 -11.51 2.81 -9.17
CA PRO A 94 -11.04 1.47 -8.85
C PRO A 94 -11.92 0.40 -9.50
N TYR A 95 -11.26 -0.64 -10.02
CA TYR A 95 -11.81 -1.82 -10.67
C TYR A 95 -12.54 -1.59 -12.01
N LEU A 96 -12.36 -0.46 -12.70
CA LEU A 96 -12.98 -0.23 -14.01
C LEU A 96 -12.59 -1.26 -15.07
N GLY A 97 -11.40 -1.86 -14.95
CA GLY A 97 -10.94 -2.91 -15.86
C GLY A 97 -11.36 -4.33 -15.43
N LEU A 98 -12.01 -4.48 -14.27
CA LEU A 98 -12.41 -5.79 -13.76
C LEU A 98 -13.44 -6.43 -14.67
N SER A 99 -13.05 -7.54 -15.31
CA SER A 99 -13.96 -8.36 -16.10
C SER A 99 -14.55 -9.49 -15.27
N THR A 100 -15.86 -9.69 -15.38
CA THR A 100 -16.60 -10.79 -14.74
C THR A 100 -17.35 -11.61 -15.77
N THR A 101 -17.86 -12.77 -15.38
CA THR A 101 -18.60 -13.67 -16.25
C THR A 101 -20.10 -13.62 -15.93
N HIS A 102 -20.96 -13.53 -16.93
CA HIS A 102 -22.41 -13.64 -16.71
C HIS A 102 -22.78 -15.11 -16.45
N PRO A 103 -23.46 -15.44 -15.33
CA PRO A 103 -23.65 -16.82 -14.89
C PRO A 103 -24.50 -17.68 -15.84
N HIS A 104 -25.40 -17.07 -16.61
CA HIS A 104 -26.27 -17.79 -17.55
C HIS A 104 -25.77 -17.84 -19.01
N THR A 105 -25.13 -16.78 -19.50
CA THR A 105 -24.73 -16.68 -20.91
C THR A 105 -23.24 -16.99 -21.10
N GLY A 106 -22.42 -16.84 -20.06
CA GLY A 106 -20.97 -16.97 -20.14
C GLY A 106 -20.26 -15.75 -20.73
N ASP A 107 -21.00 -14.68 -21.03
CA ASP A 107 -20.43 -13.46 -21.60
C ASP A 107 -19.54 -12.72 -20.60
N LYS A 108 -18.58 -11.94 -21.12
CA LYS A 108 -17.73 -11.08 -20.30
C LYS A 108 -18.34 -9.70 -20.14
N ASP A 109 -18.50 -9.30 -18.88
CA ASP A 109 -19.02 -7.99 -18.48
C ASP A 109 -17.98 -7.19 -17.70
N PHE A 110 -18.19 -5.86 -17.66
CA PHE A 110 -17.41 -4.91 -16.86
C PHE A 110 -18.38 -4.16 -15.92
N PRO A 111 -18.74 -4.76 -14.78
CA PRO A 111 -19.85 -4.27 -13.96
C PRO A 111 -19.52 -3.00 -13.17
N VAL A 112 -18.24 -2.65 -13.05
CA VAL A 112 -17.80 -1.50 -12.27
C VAL A 112 -17.85 -0.24 -13.13
N LYS A 113 -18.68 0.72 -12.70
CA LYS A 113 -18.80 2.04 -13.34
C LYS A 113 -18.00 3.08 -12.57
N ARG A 114 -17.69 4.21 -13.21
CA ARG A 114 -17.04 5.35 -12.56
C ARG A 114 -17.83 5.72 -11.29
N ARG A 115 -17.12 5.93 -10.19
CA ARG A 115 -17.62 6.29 -8.85
C ARG A 115 -18.48 5.25 -8.14
N SER A 116 -18.84 4.13 -8.77
CA SER A 116 -19.70 3.09 -8.16
C SER A 116 -19.14 2.55 -6.84
N VAL A 117 -17.83 2.35 -6.74
CA VAL A 117 -17.18 1.91 -5.49
C VAL A 117 -17.23 2.99 -4.43
N LYS A 118 -16.88 4.23 -4.80
CA LYS A 118 -16.83 5.38 -3.89
C LYS A 118 -18.22 5.74 -3.33
N GLU A 119 -19.22 5.74 -4.19
CA GLU A 119 -20.61 6.01 -3.84
C GLU A 119 -21.27 4.81 -3.15
N GLY A 120 -20.75 3.61 -3.37
CA GLY A 120 -21.18 2.39 -2.70
C GLY A 120 -20.83 2.34 -1.21
N GLY A 121 -19.99 3.23 -0.70
CA GLY A 121 -19.71 3.34 0.75
C GLY A 121 -18.98 2.11 1.31
N PHE A 122 -18.14 1.48 0.51
CA PHE A 122 -17.39 0.29 0.92
C PHE A 122 -16.16 0.68 1.74
N VAL A 123 -15.98 0.02 2.89
CA VAL A 123 -14.78 0.13 3.73
C VAL A 123 -13.81 -1.02 3.52
N CYS A 124 -14.30 -2.14 2.98
CA CYS A 124 -13.53 -3.36 2.75
C CYS A 124 -13.75 -3.91 1.35
N SER A 125 -12.68 -4.39 0.70
CA SER A 125 -12.73 -5.08 -0.59
C SER A 125 -12.14 -6.48 -0.49
N VAL A 126 -12.87 -7.49 -0.97
CA VAL A 126 -12.55 -8.91 -0.82
C VAL A 126 -12.35 -9.55 -2.19
N ALA A 127 -11.25 -10.29 -2.37
CA ALA A 127 -10.90 -10.99 -3.60
C ALA A 127 -10.44 -12.42 -3.33
N GLY A 128 -10.23 -13.19 -4.41
CA GLY A 128 -9.67 -14.53 -4.35
C GLY A 128 -8.14 -14.50 -4.24
N LYS A 129 -7.46 -15.35 -5.00
CA LYS A 129 -6.01 -15.52 -5.01
C LYS A 129 -5.33 -14.50 -5.91
N ARG A 130 -4.05 -14.22 -5.61
CA ARG A 130 -3.12 -13.44 -6.45
C ARG A 130 -3.66 -12.07 -6.87
N ARG A 131 -4.22 -11.34 -5.90
CA ARG A 131 -4.67 -9.96 -6.08
C ARG A 131 -3.47 -9.02 -6.27
N GLY A 132 -3.58 -8.08 -7.20
CA GLY A 132 -2.55 -7.07 -7.47
C GLY A 132 -1.45 -7.53 -8.42
N LYS A 133 -1.71 -8.51 -9.29
CA LYS A 133 -0.69 -9.00 -10.23
C LYS A 133 -0.34 -7.99 -11.31
N GLY A 134 0.84 -8.14 -11.89
CA GLY A 134 1.28 -7.37 -13.04
C GLY A 134 2.15 -6.18 -12.65
N SER A 135 1.96 -5.05 -13.32
CA SER A 135 2.84 -3.89 -13.17
C SER A 135 2.76 -3.26 -11.78
N SER A 136 3.89 -2.76 -11.28
CA SER A 136 3.95 -1.97 -10.03
C SER A 136 3.28 -0.62 -10.26
N ARG A 137 2.03 -0.48 -9.81
CA ARG A 137 1.25 0.75 -9.91
C ARG A 137 0.76 1.13 -8.53
N GLU A 138 1.38 2.13 -7.94
CA GLU A 138 0.90 2.73 -6.69
C GLU A 138 -0.48 3.40 -6.85
N ALA A 139 -0.81 3.82 -8.08
CA ALA A 139 -2.14 4.32 -8.44
C ALA A 139 -3.27 3.31 -8.13
N SER A 140 -3.02 2.00 -8.19
CA SER A 140 -4.05 0.97 -7.91
C SER A 140 -4.52 0.99 -6.44
N PRO A 141 -3.65 0.77 -5.44
CA PRO A 141 -4.06 0.88 -4.04
C PRO A 141 -4.44 2.31 -3.64
N TYR A 142 -3.88 3.33 -4.29
CA TYR A 142 -4.31 4.72 -4.04
C TYR A 142 -5.75 4.98 -4.51
N ALA A 143 -6.15 4.44 -5.66
CA ALA A 143 -7.55 4.50 -6.12
C ALA A 143 -8.50 3.79 -5.15
N GLU A 144 -8.12 2.63 -4.62
CA GLU A 144 -8.92 1.93 -3.61
C GLU A 144 -9.06 2.75 -2.32
N LEU A 145 -7.95 3.29 -1.82
CA LEU A 145 -7.91 4.14 -0.64
C LEU A 145 -8.79 5.40 -0.80
N LYS A 146 -8.66 6.10 -1.93
CA LYS A 146 -9.44 7.33 -2.23
C LYS A 146 -10.90 7.07 -2.60
N ALA A 147 -11.27 5.81 -2.85
CA ALA A 147 -12.65 5.39 -2.93
C ALA A 147 -13.28 5.06 -1.56
N GLY A 148 -12.49 5.09 -0.47
CA GLY A 148 -12.96 4.82 0.88
C GLY A 148 -12.64 3.43 1.42
N ILE A 149 -11.98 2.58 0.63
CA ILE A 149 -11.50 1.28 1.11
C ILE A 149 -10.39 1.50 2.13
N GLN A 150 -10.50 0.84 3.28
CA GLN A 150 -9.52 0.87 4.36
C GLN A 150 -8.89 -0.50 4.61
N VAL A 151 -9.60 -1.57 4.23
CA VAL A 151 -9.15 -2.97 4.38
C VAL A 151 -9.28 -3.72 3.06
N VAL A 152 -8.20 -4.37 2.64
CA VAL A 152 -8.16 -5.28 1.50
C VAL A 152 -7.98 -6.70 2.01
N VAL A 153 -8.89 -7.58 1.61
CA VAL A 153 -8.88 -9.00 1.97
C VAL A 153 -8.71 -9.83 0.69
N ALA A 154 -7.80 -10.79 0.71
CA ALA A 154 -7.62 -11.71 -0.41
C ALA A 154 -7.05 -13.04 0.06
N GLU A 155 -7.34 -14.15 -0.63
CA GLU A 155 -6.69 -15.44 -0.32
C GLU A 155 -5.16 -15.36 -0.48
N SER A 156 -4.69 -14.53 -1.41
CA SER A 156 -3.28 -14.14 -1.51
C SER A 156 -3.14 -12.80 -2.23
N LEU A 157 -2.16 -12.02 -1.80
CA LEU A 157 -1.77 -10.76 -2.42
C LEU A 157 -0.41 -10.92 -3.10
N GLU A 158 -0.23 -10.23 -4.22
CA GLU A 158 1.07 -10.11 -4.87
C GLU A 158 1.93 -9.13 -4.06
N ARG A 159 3.19 -9.51 -3.84
CA ARG A 159 4.09 -8.85 -2.88
C ARG A 159 4.19 -7.33 -3.08
N ILE A 160 4.45 -6.88 -4.31
CA ILE A 160 4.62 -5.45 -4.62
C ILE A 160 3.33 -4.66 -4.37
N TYR A 161 2.17 -5.23 -4.71
CA TYR A 161 0.90 -4.59 -4.43
C TYR A 161 0.66 -4.48 -2.91
N ASN A 162 0.98 -5.52 -2.15
CA ASN A 162 0.89 -5.49 -0.68
C ASN A 162 1.78 -4.40 -0.07
N GLU A 163 3.04 -4.31 -0.50
CA GLU A 163 3.99 -3.28 -0.07
C GLU A 163 3.45 -1.87 -0.41
N ASN A 164 2.88 -1.66 -1.60
CA ASN A 164 2.26 -0.37 -1.97
C ASN A 164 1.03 -0.05 -1.10
N CYS A 165 0.18 -1.02 -0.77
CA CYS A 165 -0.93 -0.83 0.17
C CYS A 165 -0.41 -0.32 1.52
N GLN A 166 0.59 -1.00 2.08
CA GLN A 166 1.18 -0.66 3.38
C GLN A 166 1.83 0.73 3.35
N ASN A 167 2.55 1.06 2.28
CA ASN A 167 3.17 2.37 2.08
C ASN A 167 2.14 3.52 2.07
N LEU A 168 0.96 3.28 1.51
CA LEU A 168 -0.16 4.24 1.48
C LEU A 168 -1.03 4.21 2.75
N GLY A 169 -0.83 3.24 3.64
CA GLY A 169 -1.64 3.05 4.84
C GLY A 169 -2.95 2.27 4.62
N LEU A 170 -3.10 1.59 3.49
CA LEU A 170 -4.20 0.65 3.23
C LEU A 170 -3.87 -0.70 3.89
N LEU A 171 -4.76 -1.20 4.75
CA LEU A 171 -4.53 -2.43 5.50
C LEU A 171 -4.86 -3.64 4.64
N THR A 172 -4.04 -4.69 4.75
CA THR A 172 -4.17 -5.91 3.96
C THR A 172 -4.17 -7.14 4.86
N THR A 173 -4.96 -8.15 4.52
CA THR A 173 -4.93 -9.43 5.23
C THR A 173 -5.42 -10.57 4.35
N SER A 174 -4.96 -11.79 4.65
CA SER A 174 -5.53 -13.02 4.12
C SER A 174 -6.47 -13.73 5.09
N ASP A 175 -6.69 -13.15 6.27
CA ASP A 175 -7.66 -13.65 7.25
C ASP A 175 -9.07 -13.13 6.94
N PHE A 176 -9.93 -14.02 6.46
CA PHE A 176 -11.31 -13.71 6.14
C PHE A 176 -12.20 -13.54 7.39
N ASP A 177 -11.77 -13.90 8.61
CA ASP A 177 -12.53 -13.60 9.84
C ASP A 177 -12.75 -12.09 10.03
N VAL A 178 -11.86 -11.26 9.47
CA VAL A 178 -12.00 -9.80 9.47
C VAL A 178 -13.36 -9.35 8.91
N ILE A 179 -13.93 -10.07 7.93
CA ILE A 179 -15.22 -9.76 7.32
C ILE A 179 -16.33 -9.86 8.35
N ARG A 180 -16.34 -10.93 9.16
CA ARG A 180 -17.31 -11.14 10.23
C ARG A 180 -17.19 -10.03 11.28
N ARG A 181 -15.96 -9.68 11.68
CA ARG A 181 -15.69 -8.61 12.66
C ARG A 181 -16.16 -7.24 12.19
N ILE A 182 -15.86 -6.89 10.94
CA ILE A 182 -16.30 -5.62 10.33
C ILE A 182 -17.83 -5.55 10.31
N ARG A 183 -18.53 -6.61 9.85
CA ARG A 183 -20.01 -6.64 9.84
C ARG A 183 -20.61 -6.59 11.24
N GLY A 184 -19.92 -7.16 12.23
CA GLY A 184 -20.32 -7.09 13.64
C GLY A 184 -20.03 -5.75 14.32
N GLY A 185 -19.32 -4.83 13.66
CA GLY A 185 -18.86 -3.57 14.27
C GLY A 185 -17.85 -3.78 15.40
N GLU A 186 -17.15 -4.91 15.39
CA GLU A 186 -16.17 -5.28 16.41
C GLU A 186 -14.88 -4.44 16.28
N GLU A 187 -14.21 -4.24 17.41
CA GLU A 187 -12.84 -3.73 17.41
C GLU A 187 -11.86 -4.82 16.96
N ILE A 188 -11.02 -4.49 15.98
CA ILE A 188 -10.04 -5.40 15.38
C ILE A 188 -8.65 -4.97 15.87
N PRO A 189 -7.86 -5.87 16.48
CA PRO A 189 -6.52 -5.51 16.91
C PRO A 189 -5.63 -5.20 15.71
N LEU A 190 -4.87 -4.10 15.78
CA LEU A 190 -3.94 -3.70 14.72
C LEU A 190 -2.91 -4.80 14.43
N SER A 191 -2.55 -5.59 15.45
CA SER A 191 -1.60 -6.70 15.32
C SER A 191 -2.02 -7.74 14.27
N LEU A 192 -3.32 -7.86 13.95
CA LEU A 192 -3.80 -8.72 12.87
C LEU A 192 -3.16 -8.36 11.52
N PHE A 193 -2.82 -7.09 11.32
CA PHE A 193 -2.21 -6.57 10.10
C PHE A 193 -0.68 -6.50 10.16
N THR A 194 -0.06 -6.81 11.29
CA THR A 194 1.39 -6.62 11.49
C THR A 194 2.14 -7.82 12.05
N GLN A 195 1.45 -8.90 12.44
CA GLN A 195 2.05 -10.03 13.17
C GLN A 195 3.13 -10.77 12.38
N ASP A 196 3.00 -10.81 11.05
CA ASP A 196 3.89 -11.54 10.15
C ASP A 196 4.90 -10.62 9.43
N GLU A 197 4.91 -9.32 9.80
CA GLU A 197 5.71 -8.29 9.15
C GLU A 197 7.03 -8.03 9.89
N ASP A 198 8.05 -7.59 9.15
CA ASP A 198 9.30 -7.13 9.75
C ASP A 198 9.10 -5.83 10.54
N GLU A 199 10.07 -5.49 11.40
CA GLU A 199 9.96 -4.34 12.31
C GLU A 199 9.79 -2.98 11.59
N ILE A 200 10.34 -2.81 10.38
CA ILE A 200 10.17 -1.58 9.60
C ILE A 200 8.76 -1.54 9.04
N THR A 201 8.31 -2.62 8.39
CA THR A 201 6.97 -2.70 7.80
C THR A 201 5.87 -2.58 8.86
N ARG A 202 6.06 -3.23 10.02
CA ARG A 202 5.20 -3.06 11.20
C ARG A 202 5.08 -1.58 11.61
N GLN A 203 6.19 -0.86 11.72
CA GLN A 203 6.16 0.56 12.05
C GLN A 203 5.52 1.41 10.96
N ILE A 204 5.75 1.10 9.68
CA ILE A 204 5.07 1.77 8.55
C ILE A 204 3.55 1.66 8.73
N ILE A 205 3.04 0.47 9.01
CA ILE A 205 1.61 0.24 9.26
C ILE A 205 1.13 0.98 10.52
N GLU A 206 1.90 0.94 11.61
CA GLU A 206 1.58 1.63 12.87
C GLU A 206 1.51 3.15 12.72
N TYR A 207 2.37 3.77 11.90
CA TYR A 207 2.30 5.21 11.61
C TYR A 207 1.31 5.54 10.48
N GLY A 208 0.73 4.51 9.85
CA GLY A 208 -0.30 4.67 8.84
C GLY A 208 0.21 5.01 7.44
N GLY A 209 1.45 4.64 7.13
CA GLY A 209 2.04 4.78 5.80
C GLY A 209 3.53 5.13 5.88
N LEU A 210 4.23 4.92 4.77
CA LEU A 210 5.67 5.13 4.66
C LEU A 210 6.04 6.61 4.84
N PHE A 211 5.20 7.52 4.35
CA PHE A 211 5.42 8.96 4.51
C PHE A 211 5.40 9.37 5.99
N GLU A 212 4.33 9.04 6.72
CA GLU A 212 4.19 9.38 8.14
C GLU A 212 5.26 8.69 9.00
N PHE A 213 5.63 7.46 8.67
CA PHE A 213 6.75 6.77 9.28
C PHE A 213 8.09 7.51 9.07
N ASN A 214 8.37 7.99 7.86
CA ASN A 214 9.59 8.74 7.58
C ASN A 214 9.61 10.09 8.30
N VAL A 215 8.48 10.78 8.40
CA VAL A 215 8.37 12.00 9.23
C VAL A 215 8.64 11.66 10.70
N ALA A 216 8.06 10.57 11.22
CA ALA A 216 8.32 10.12 12.59
C ALA A 216 9.79 9.76 12.84
N ARG A 217 10.49 9.18 11.85
CA ARG A 217 11.95 8.94 11.90
C ARG A 217 12.73 10.24 11.99
N LEU A 218 12.42 11.23 11.16
CA LEU A 218 13.08 12.54 11.20
C LEU A 218 12.88 13.24 12.55
N GLN A 219 11.74 13.00 13.20
CA GLN A 219 11.42 13.50 14.54
C GLN A 219 11.99 12.63 15.68
N GLY A 220 12.72 11.55 15.39
CA GLY A 220 13.31 10.64 16.38
C GLY A 220 12.29 9.74 17.12
N LYS A 221 11.05 9.64 16.64
CA LYS A 221 9.97 8.83 17.24
C LYS A 221 9.93 7.38 16.74
N ALA A 222 10.53 7.13 15.59
CA ALA A 222 10.62 5.81 14.97
C ALA A 222 12.10 5.47 14.75
N THR A 223 12.44 4.20 14.98
CA THR A 223 13.81 3.71 14.85
C THR A 223 13.86 2.51 13.94
N VAL A 224 14.89 2.44 13.11
CA VAL A 224 15.13 1.29 12.25
C VAL A 224 16.09 0.36 12.98
N PRO A 225 15.85 -0.96 12.99
CA PRO A 225 16.79 -1.90 13.61
C PRO A 225 18.18 -1.73 12.98
N PRO A 226 19.25 -1.71 13.80
CA PRO A 226 20.61 -1.74 13.27
C PRO A 226 20.86 -3.09 12.58
N PRO A 227 21.81 -3.17 11.64
CA PRO A 227 22.23 -4.46 11.10
C PRO A 227 22.81 -5.36 12.21
N ASN A 228 22.55 -6.66 12.10
CA ASN A 228 22.99 -7.71 13.01
C ASN A 228 24.51 -7.85 13.06
N CYS A 229 25.25 -7.23 12.13
CA CYS A 229 26.71 -7.16 12.18
C CYS A 229 27.27 -6.49 13.45
N SER A 230 26.44 -5.81 14.23
CA SER A 230 26.79 -5.30 15.56
C SER A 230 26.92 -6.40 16.63
N GLU A 231 26.31 -7.58 16.46
CA GLU A 231 26.39 -8.69 17.42
C GLU A 231 27.58 -9.64 17.15
N SER A 232 28.20 -9.54 15.97
CA SER A 232 29.26 -10.44 15.50
C SER A 232 30.68 -9.86 15.62
N ILE A 233 30.93 -9.03 16.63
CA ILE A 233 32.25 -8.41 16.91
C ILE A 233 33.38 -9.47 17.08
N ASN A 234 33.05 -10.74 17.31
CA ASN A 234 34.01 -11.82 17.55
C ASN A 234 33.97 -13.01 16.56
N LEU A 235 33.29 -12.90 15.42
CA LEU A 235 33.30 -13.95 14.39
C LEU A 235 33.93 -13.41 13.10
N SER A 236 34.92 -14.14 12.57
CA SER A 236 35.56 -13.80 11.28
C SER A 236 34.49 -13.49 10.22
N PRO A 237 34.59 -12.35 9.51
CA PRO A 237 33.53 -11.91 8.61
C PRO A 237 33.30 -12.98 7.56
N ARG A 238 32.08 -13.54 7.53
CA ARG A 238 31.70 -14.50 6.50
C ARG A 238 31.87 -13.86 5.13
N PRO A 239 32.30 -14.61 4.10
CA PRO A 239 32.29 -14.10 2.74
C PRO A 239 30.89 -13.61 2.35
N MET A 240 30.81 -12.39 1.81
CA MET A 240 29.59 -11.84 1.22
C MET A 240 29.55 -12.05 -0.29
N THR A 241 28.38 -12.39 -0.80
CA THR A 241 28.00 -12.35 -2.21
C THR A 241 28.09 -10.93 -2.78
N LEU A 242 28.01 -10.80 -4.10
CA LEU A 242 27.98 -9.48 -4.75
C LEU A 242 26.77 -8.64 -4.29
N ALA A 243 25.59 -9.26 -4.17
CA ALA A 243 24.38 -8.56 -3.74
C ALA A 243 24.52 -8.04 -2.30
N GLU A 244 25.00 -8.89 -1.38
CA GLU A 244 25.24 -8.48 0.01
C GLU A 244 26.26 -7.34 0.10
N LYS A 245 27.33 -7.37 -0.69
CA LYS A 245 28.30 -6.26 -0.74
C LYS A 245 27.67 -4.95 -1.23
N ILE A 246 26.76 -5.01 -2.19
CA ILE A 246 26.03 -3.83 -2.67
C ILE A 246 25.15 -3.28 -1.55
N PHE A 247 24.33 -4.12 -0.90
CA PHE A 247 23.47 -3.69 0.19
C PHE A 247 24.27 -3.17 1.39
N ALA A 248 25.34 -3.86 1.78
CA ALA A 248 26.23 -3.42 2.86
C ALA A 248 26.83 -2.04 2.59
N ARG A 249 27.27 -1.78 1.35
CA ARG A 249 27.83 -0.47 0.96
C ARG A 249 26.80 0.66 0.99
N HIS A 250 25.55 0.37 0.67
CA HIS A 250 24.49 1.38 0.54
C HIS A 250 23.60 1.52 1.77
N TRP A 251 23.78 0.69 2.80
CA TRP A 251 22.98 0.73 4.01
C TRP A 251 23.03 2.13 4.65
N VAL A 252 21.88 2.72 4.93
CA VAL A 252 21.76 4.02 5.58
C VAL A 252 21.78 3.83 7.09
N VAL A 253 22.90 4.21 7.72
CA VAL A 253 23.10 4.12 9.18
C VAL A 253 22.47 5.32 9.86
N ASP A 254 22.75 6.52 9.34
CA ASP A 254 22.17 7.77 9.81
C ASP A 254 21.90 8.70 8.62
N ALA A 255 20.62 8.88 8.30
CA ALA A 255 20.20 9.72 7.19
C ALA A 255 20.47 11.22 7.45
N ALA A 256 20.40 11.67 8.70
CA ALA A 256 20.55 13.09 9.04
C ALA A 256 22.02 13.54 8.94
N ASN A 257 22.96 12.63 9.25
CA ASN A 257 24.40 12.88 9.17
C ASN A 257 25.06 12.29 7.90
N ASP A 258 24.26 11.87 6.92
CA ASP A 258 24.70 11.27 5.66
C ASP A 258 25.54 9.98 5.81
N LEU A 259 25.49 9.30 6.96
CA LEU A 259 26.29 8.10 7.24
C LEU A 259 25.71 6.87 6.55
N VAL A 260 26.51 6.29 5.66
CA VAL A 260 26.18 5.09 4.89
C VAL A 260 27.29 4.06 4.93
N GLY A 261 26.90 2.80 4.75
CA GLY A 261 27.81 1.67 4.70
C GLY A 261 27.90 0.94 6.04
N VAL A 262 27.86 -0.38 5.97
CA VAL A 262 28.03 -1.28 7.11
C VAL A 262 29.04 -2.38 6.75
N PRO A 263 29.74 -2.98 7.72
CA PRO A 263 30.78 -3.98 7.43
C PRO A 263 30.24 -5.24 6.74
N SER A 264 29.02 -5.66 7.11
CA SER A 264 28.34 -6.80 6.52
C SER A 264 26.83 -6.71 6.69
N VAL A 265 26.11 -7.45 5.86
CA VAL A 265 24.66 -7.68 5.94
C VAL A 265 24.36 -9.16 5.84
N GLU A 266 23.15 -9.59 6.18
CA GLU A 266 22.66 -10.96 6.15
C GLU A 266 21.28 -11.11 5.49
N PRO A 267 20.99 -12.23 4.80
CA PRO A 267 19.65 -12.48 4.26
C PRO A 267 18.60 -12.46 5.37
N GLY A 268 17.50 -11.74 5.14
CA GLY A 268 16.42 -11.54 6.11
C GLY A 268 16.51 -10.23 6.88
N GLU A 269 17.61 -9.47 6.76
CA GLU A 269 17.67 -8.11 7.30
C GLU A 269 16.84 -7.13 6.46
N ALA A 270 16.19 -6.19 7.16
CA ALA A 270 15.46 -5.08 6.57
C ALA A 270 16.15 -3.77 6.94
N GLY A 271 16.28 -2.86 5.97
CA GLY A 271 17.00 -1.61 6.16
C GLY A 271 16.70 -0.60 5.06
N PHE A 272 17.17 0.63 5.26
CA PHE A 272 17.15 1.66 4.23
C PHE A 272 18.45 1.65 3.46
N PHE A 273 18.37 1.84 2.15
CA PHE A 273 19.53 1.82 1.26
C PHE A 273 19.57 3.07 0.40
N ARG A 274 20.76 3.70 0.31
CA ARG A 274 21.00 4.82 -0.59
C ARG A 274 20.99 4.32 -2.03
N THR A 275 20.12 4.88 -2.86
CA THR A 275 20.03 4.56 -4.28
C THR A 275 20.89 5.51 -5.10
N ASP A 276 21.77 4.98 -5.97
CA ASP A 276 22.58 5.81 -6.87
C ASP A 276 21.77 6.36 -8.05
N ILE A 277 20.85 5.55 -8.58
CA ILE A 277 20.04 5.87 -9.75
C ILE A 277 18.58 5.62 -9.42
N ARG A 278 17.74 6.59 -9.76
CA ARG A 278 16.28 6.51 -9.71
C ARG A 278 15.75 6.82 -11.11
N PHE A 279 14.80 6.03 -11.58
CA PHE A 279 14.16 6.23 -12.88
C PHE A 279 12.64 6.24 -12.71
N SER A 280 11.96 6.98 -13.58
CA SER A 280 10.51 7.03 -13.65
C SER A 280 10.07 6.89 -15.10
N HIS A 281 8.88 6.33 -15.33
CA HIS A 281 8.23 6.28 -16.64
C HIS A 281 7.07 7.28 -16.68
N GLU A 282 6.74 7.81 -17.87
CA GLU A 282 5.78 8.92 -18.04
C GLU A 282 4.42 8.72 -17.34
N TYR A 283 3.90 7.49 -17.31
CA TYR A 283 2.58 7.19 -16.71
C TYR A 283 2.63 6.96 -15.18
N VAL A 284 3.82 6.92 -14.57
CA VAL A 284 3.98 6.87 -13.10
C VAL A 284 4.59 8.17 -12.54
N THR A 285 5.26 8.97 -13.37
CA THR A 285 5.89 10.24 -12.98
C THR A 285 4.96 11.19 -12.21
N PRO A 286 3.67 11.34 -12.55
CA PRO A 286 2.78 12.21 -11.78
C PRO A 286 2.56 11.79 -10.32
N MET A 287 2.77 10.49 -10.02
CA MET A 287 2.65 9.93 -8.67
C MET A 287 3.99 9.88 -7.92
N ALA A 288 5.12 10.07 -8.61
CA ALA A 288 6.48 9.79 -8.12
C ALA A 288 7.19 11.00 -7.51
#